data_AF-A0A8T5EJF7-F1
#
_entry.id   AF-A0A8T5EJF7-F1
#
_cell.length_a   1.000
_cell.length_b   1.000
_cell.length_c   1.000
_cell.angle_alpha   90.00
_cell.angle_beta   90.00
_cell.angle_gamma   90.00
#
_symmetry.space_group_name_H-M   'P 1'
#
loop_
_entity.id
_entity.type
_entity.pdbx_description
1 polymer ?
#
loop_
_entity_poly.entity_id
_entity_poly.type
_entity_poly.pdbx_seq_one_letter_code
_entity_poly.pdbx_strand_id
1 'polypeptide(L)'
;MARKKEKITVKLDLPKDDSTLTKLYAILAVSIFFGLACFTFWITNSHFTTAANGQPLFVNTFCKYDSTYIPTFADNESCSILKDEPDVLIMEPEKNWVEFLALGQMFDVPGMDENVSDVRPAQPLVGTCSVTTAVPSDYNFIINDPEGKELQRYSGNTHAKGDKCELRIENMERGNLYQVVIFSEEEVQDASYTLEMDYYDGIPENMNNKSQWIGPEVELGGFSLRPTIFLNFFGLGFFITFWPASFYWDKVTEKTNRMEAKFPDFLRDLAEYWKGGLSMTVAVQTLATSEYGALNHEVKKMSDQLSWGVAFGDVIEMFAVRVGTPLVMRAISLISEANRAGGKISDILVTAANDSREIKFLEGERKRTISSYISVIWTSYGVFLGVIVVLAKVFIPAIAGSNSEPSDDDAAGGGQQLGNMVIRNIEPLFFLTIFYYGVTMQALGNGLMAGLMATGRFTTGMKISGMMILLAMVCFNFIVFTPDLIGITTLPALKPAAGTFSP
;
A
#
# COMPACT_ATOMS: atom_id res chain seq x y z
N MET A 1 77.85 25.43 -10.38
CA MET A 1 76.41 25.37 -10.69
C MET A 1 75.84 24.09 -10.12
N ALA A 2 75.14 24.16 -8.98
CA ALA A 2 74.47 23.00 -8.39
C ALA A 2 73.14 22.75 -9.12
N ARG A 3 72.98 21.53 -9.66
CA ARG A 3 71.81 21.12 -10.43
C ARG A 3 70.63 20.90 -9.48
N LYS A 4 69.61 21.75 -9.60
CA LYS A 4 68.35 21.71 -8.83
C LYS A 4 67.70 20.34 -9.02
N LYS A 5 67.49 19.57 -7.94
CA LYS A 5 66.69 18.33 -7.99
C LYS A 5 65.22 18.73 -8.17
N GLU A 6 64.65 18.43 -9.33
CA GLU A 6 63.21 18.54 -9.54
C GLU A 6 62.50 17.48 -8.72
N LYS A 7 61.75 17.94 -7.72
CA LYS A 7 60.87 17.11 -6.90
C LYS A 7 59.66 16.78 -7.79
N ILE A 8 59.59 15.56 -8.31
CA ILE A 8 58.42 15.07 -9.03
C ILE A 8 57.29 14.90 -8.01
N THR A 9 56.46 15.92 -7.83
CA THR A 9 55.17 15.80 -7.16
C THR A 9 54.20 15.11 -8.11
N VAL A 10 54.05 13.79 -7.95
CA VAL A 10 52.99 13.04 -8.62
C VAL A 10 51.67 13.46 -7.96
N LYS A 11 50.94 14.38 -8.61
CA LYS A 11 49.54 14.62 -8.29
C LYS A 11 48.75 13.41 -8.81
N LEU A 12 48.54 12.43 -7.94
CA LEU A 12 47.52 11.41 -8.16
C LEU A 12 46.16 12.09 -7.97
N ASP A 13 45.69 12.80 -9.00
CA ASP A 13 44.26 13.00 -9.21
C ASP A 13 43.69 11.62 -9.60
N LEU A 14 43.64 10.71 -8.63
CA LEU A 14 42.76 9.57 -8.72
C LEU A 14 41.36 10.20 -8.84
N PRO A 15 40.60 9.91 -9.91
CA PRO A 15 39.20 10.29 -9.93
C PRO A 15 38.62 9.75 -8.62
N LYS A 16 38.04 10.65 -7.84
CA LYS A 16 37.32 10.28 -6.62
C LYS A 16 36.36 9.18 -7.05
N ASP A 17 36.66 7.92 -6.70
CA ASP A 17 35.74 6.80 -6.84
C ASP A 17 34.60 7.12 -5.88
N ASP A 18 33.71 8.01 -6.31
CA ASP A 18 32.54 8.43 -5.56
C ASP A 18 31.52 7.31 -5.75
N SER A 19 31.87 6.14 -5.21
CA SER A 19 31.02 4.97 -5.11
C SER A 19 29.65 5.34 -4.54
N THR A 20 29.59 6.43 -3.75
CA THR A 20 28.38 7.07 -3.26
C THR A 20 27.48 7.58 -4.39
N LEU A 21 28.04 8.34 -5.34
CA LEU A 21 27.34 8.94 -6.47
C LEU A 21 26.95 7.87 -7.50
N THR A 22 27.85 6.91 -7.78
CA THR A 22 27.55 5.79 -8.67
C THR A 22 26.42 4.92 -8.13
N LYS A 23 26.42 4.61 -6.83
CA LYS A 23 25.30 3.92 -6.16
C LYS A 23 24.01 4.72 -6.21
N LEU A 24 24.08 6.05 -6.03
CA LEU A 24 22.89 6.91 -6.14
C LEU A 24 22.29 6.83 -7.55
N TYR A 25 23.10 6.94 -8.60
CA TYR A 25 22.61 6.86 -9.98
C TYR A 25 22.05 5.48 -10.31
N ALA A 26 22.67 4.41 -9.82
CA ALA A 26 22.13 3.06 -9.98
C ALA A 26 20.76 2.91 -9.30
N ILE A 27 20.63 3.35 -8.04
CA ILE A 27 19.36 3.33 -7.31
C ILE A 27 18.30 4.15 -8.04
N LEU A 28 18.66 5.34 -8.51
CA LEU A 28 17.74 6.25 -9.20
C LEU A 28 17.28 5.66 -10.55
N ALA A 29 18.18 5.07 -11.33
CA ALA A 29 17.82 4.42 -12.60
C ALA A 29 16.85 3.24 -12.39
N VAL A 30 17.14 2.38 -11.40
CA VAL A 30 16.28 1.25 -11.05
C VAL A 30 14.92 1.73 -10.53
N SER A 31 14.92 2.74 -9.66
CA SER A 31 13.71 3.32 -9.06
C SER A 31 12.80 3.95 -10.12
N ILE A 32 13.37 4.70 -11.07
CA ILE A 32 12.62 5.29 -12.18
C ILE A 32 12.04 4.20 -13.09
N PHE A 33 12.81 3.16 -13.40
CA PHE A 33 12.32 2.07 -14.25
C PHE A 33 11.09 1.38 -13.64
N PHE A 34 11.17 0.96 -12.36
CA PHE A 34 10.03 0.34 -11.68
C PHE A 34 8.87 1.32 -11.44
N GLY A 35 9.18 2.59 -11.15
CA GLY A 35 8.16 3.64 -11.01
C GLY A 35 7.38 3.88 -12.30
N LEU A 36 8.08 3.96 -13.44
CA LEU A 36 7.45 4.07 -14.76
C LEU A 36 6.62 2.83 -15.09
N ALA A 37 7.10 1.62 -14.78
CA ALA A 37 6.33 0.40 -14.97
C ALA A 37 5.01 0.41 -14.17
N CYS A 38 5.04 0.89 -12.91
CA CYS A 38 3.84 1.06 -12.10
C CYS A 38 2.88 2.09 -12.72
N PHE A 39 3.39 3.22 -13.20
CA PHE A 39 2.56 4.20 -13.89
C PHE A 39 1.98 3.69 -15.21
N THR A 40 2.72 2.89 -15.97
CA THR A 40 2.20 2.26 -17.19
C THR A 40 1.08 1.30 -16.85
N PHE A 41 1.24 0.44 -15.82
CA PHE A 41 0.18 -0.45 -15.36
C PHE A 41 -1.05 0.34 -14.89
N TRP A 42 -0.84 1.40 -14.12
CA TRP A 42 -1.91 2.28 -13.67
C TRP A 42 -2.66 2.94 -14.84
N ILE A 43 -1.96 3.58 -15.79
CA ILE A 43 -2.57 4.27 -16.93
C ILE A 43 -3.43 3.31 -17.74
N THR A 44 -2.86 2.14 -18.10
CA THR A 44 -3.51 1.15 -18.97
C THR A 44 -4.73 0.48 -18.34
N ASN A 45 -4.84 0.49 -17.01
CA ASN A 45 -6.00 -0.02 -16.28
C ASN A 45 -6.96 1.08 -15.81
N SER A 46 -6.55 2.35 -15.86
CA SER A 46 -7.40 3.47 -15.46
C SER A 46 -8.47 3.76 -16.50
N HIS A 47 -9.61 4.29 -16.05
CA HIS A 47 -10.69 4.79 -16.91
C HIS A 47 -10.26 5.94 -17.85
N PHE A 48 -9.03 6.47 -17.72
CA PHE A 48 -8.49 7.48 -18.64
C PHE A 48 -8.12 6.91 -20.01
N THR A 49 -7.84 5.61 -20.10
CA THR A 49 -7.48 4.93 -21.36
C THR A 49 -8.41 3.76 -21.63
N THR A 50 -9.71 4.02 -21.67
CA THR A 50 -10.70 3.05 -22.14
C THR A 50 -10.78 3.07 -23.67
N ALA A 51 -11.03 1.90 -24.26
CA ALA A 51 -11.34 1.84 -25.68
C ALA A 51 -12.83 2.16 -25.92
N ALA A 52 -13.26 2.19 -27.19
CA ALA A 52 -14.63 2.52 -27.55
C ALA A 52 -15.66 1.51 -27.00
N ASN A 53 -15.21 0.30 -26.65
CA ASN A 53 -16.00 -0.73 -26.00
C ASN A 53 -16.17 -0.56 -24.48
N GLY A 54 -15.65 0.51 -23.88
CA GLY A 54 -15.79 0.80 -22.45
C GLY A 54 -14.77 0.08 -21.55
N GLN A 55 -14.09 -0.96 -22.02
CA GLN A 55 -13.09 -1.69 -21.24
C GLN A 55 -11.73 -0.98 -21.19
N PRO A 56 -10.94 -1.15 -20.11
CA PRO A 56 -9.58 -0.64 -20.02
C PRO A 56 -8.68 -1.21 -21.13
N LEU A 57 -7.72 -0.42 -21.61
CA LEU A 57 -6.78 -0.82 -22.66
C LEU A 57 -6.01 -2.11 -22.32
N PHE A 58 -5.65 -2.30 -21.04
CA PHE A 58 -4.98 -3.51 -20.58
C PHE A 58 -5.81 -4.77 -20.83
N VAL A 59 -7.11 -4.73 -20.50
CA VAL A 59 -8.04 -5.85 -20.67
C VAL A 59 -8.19 -6.19 -22.15
N ASN A 60 -8.42 -5.19 -22.99
CA ASN A 60 -8.52 -5.37 -24.44
C ASN A 60 -7.24 -5.98 -25.04
N THR A 61 -6.08 -5.55 -24.59
CA THR A 61 -4.79 -6.06 -25.08
C THR A 61 -4.53 -7.49 -24.59
N PHE A 62 -4.85 -7.78 -23.33
CA PHE A 62 -4.62 -9.10 -22.73
C PHE A 62 -5.57 -10.16 -23.28
N CYS A 63 -6.87 -9.86 -23.29
CA CYS A 63 -7.92 -10.75 -23.77
C CYS A 63 -8.07 -10.74 -25.30
N LYS A 64 -7.32 -9.87 -26.01
CA LYS A 64 -7.32 -9.71 -27.47
C LYS A 64 -8.69 -9.34 -28.05
N TYR A 65 -9.47 -8.55 -27.31
CA TYR A 65 -10.73 -8.02 -27.80
C TYR A 65 -10.51 -6.90 -28.80
N ASP A 66 -11.43 -6.77 -29.76
CA ASP A 66 -11.46 -5.60 -30.64
C ASP A 66 -11.92 -4.39 -29.83
N SER A 67 -11.18 -3.28 -29.96
CA SER A 67 -11.46 -1.99 -29.34
C SER A 67 -12.87 -1.41 -29.59
N THR A 68 -13.59 -1.91 -30.61
CA THR A 68 -14.91 -1.45 -31.01
C THR A 68 -16.04 -2.40 -30.64
N TYR A 69 -15.72 -3.64 -30.25
CA TYR A 69 -16.68 -4.66 -29.86
C TYR A 69 -16.84 -4.69 -28.35
N ILE A 70 -18.09 -4.60 -27.87
CA ILE A 70 -18.44 -4.74 -26.45
C ILE A 70 -18.52 -6.24 -26.14
N PRO A 71 -17.60 -6.80 -25.34
CA PRO A 71 -17.59 -8.23 -25.04
C PRO A 71 -18.83 -8.65 -24.25
N THR A 72 -19.37 -9.82 -24.56
CA THR A 72 -20.47 -10.43 -23.79
C THR A 72 -19.94 -11.14 -22.54
N PHE A 73 -20.82 -11.51 -21.61
CA PHE A 73 -20.46 -12.32 -20.43
C PHE A 73 -19.68 -13.60 -20.82
N ALA A 74 -20.13 -14.29 -21.88
CA ALA A 74 -19.48 -15.48 -22.40
C ALA A 74 -18.06 -15.20 -22.95
N ASP A 75 -17.84 -14.04 -23.57
CA ASP A 75 -16.52 -13.65 -24.05
C ASP A 75 -15.58 -13.34 -22.89
N ASN A 76 -16.07 -12.69 -21.83
CA ASN A 76 -15.28 -12.39 -20.65
C ASN A 76 -14.89 -13.66 -19.87
N GLU A 77 -15.79 -14.65 -19.77
CA GLU A 77 -15.50 -15.97 -19.19
C GLU A 77 -14.38 -16.73 -19.92
N SER A 78 -14.22 -16.49 -21.23
CA SER A 78 -13.13 -17.09 -22.00
C SER A 78 -11.75 -16.52 -21.64
N CYS A 79 -11.69 -15.34 -21.01
CA CYS A 79 -10.46 -14.69 -20.63
C CYS A 79 -10.07 -14.99 -19.17
N SER A 80 -8.87 -15.51 -18.95
CA SER A 80 -8.41 -15.95 -17.62
C SER A 80 -8.36 -14.87 -16.54
N ILE A 81 -8.25 -13.59 -16.90
CA ILE A 81 -8.16 -12.47 -15.93
C ILE A 81 -9.52 -11.97 -15.50
N LEU A 82 -10.51 -12.13 -16.38
CA LEU A 82 -11.87 -11.65 -16.19
C LEU A 82 -12.75 -12.74 -15.62
N LYS A 83 -12.47 -14.02 -15.92
CA LYS A 83 -13.22 -15.18 -15.44
C LYS A 83 -13.70 -15.04 -13.99
N ASP A 84 -15.00 -15.22 -13.80
CA ASP A 84 -15.65 -15.08 -12.51
C ASP A 84 -15.51 -16.37 -11.70
N GLU A 85 -15.63 -16.25 -10.38
CA GLU A 85 -15.75 -17.39 -9.48
C GLU A 85 -17.04 -17.24 -8.70
N PRO A 86 -17.86 -18.29 -8.59
CA PRO A 86 -19.11 -18.18 -7.87
C PRO A 86 -18.82 -17.86 -6.41
N ASP A 87 -19.63 -16.96 -5.86
CA ASP A 87 -19.75 -16.80 -4.43
C ASP A 87 -20.59 -17.94 -3.86
N VAL A 88 -20.15 -18.50 -2.73
CA VAL A 88 -20.91 -19.57 -2.07
C VAL A 88 -21.87 -18.96 -1.07
N LEU A 89 -23.16 -19.05 -1.36
CA LEU A 89 -24.23 -18.68 -0.45
C LEU A 89 -24.57 -19.85 0.44
N ILE A 90 -24.51 -19.65 1.75
CA ILE A 90 -24.76 -20.69 2.74
C ILE A 90 -26.03 -20.36 3.52
N MET A 91 -26.93 -21.33 3.63
CA MET A 91 -28.08 -21.30 4.52
C MET A 91 -28.01 -22.46 5.52
N GLU A 92 -28.14 -22.11 6.79
CA GLU A 92 -28.27 -23.06 7.90
C GLU A 92 -29.49 -22.69 8.75
N PRO A 93 -30.12 -23.67 9.43
CA PRO A 93 -31.23 -23.38 10.32
C PRO A 93 -30.74 -22.57 11.54
N GLU A 94 -31.55 -21.60 12.00
CA GLU A 94 -31.22 -20.79 13.19
C GLU A 94 -30.99 -21.63 14.46
N LYS A 95 -31.67 -22.78 14.54
CA LYS A 95 -31.52 -23.81 15.56
C LYS A 95 -31.77 -25.16 14.92
N ASN A 96 -31.09 -26.19 15.43
CA ASN A 96 -31.39 -27.56 15.04
C ASN A 96 -32.88 -27.87 15.22
N TRP A 97 -33.42 -28.62 14.27
CA TRP A 97 -34.79 -29.09 14.30
C TRP A 97 -34.89 -30.29 15.23
N VAL A 98 -35.88 -30.28 16.12
CA VAL A 98 -36.07 -31.29 17.17
C VAL A 98 -37.54 -31.70 17.23
N GLU A 99 -37.80 -32.92 17.70
CA GLU A 99 -39.14 -33.43 18.04
C GLU A 99 -40.13 -33.32 16.86
N PHE A 100 -39.78 -33.90 15.71
CA PHE A 100 -40.63 -33.88 14.52
C PHE A 100 -40.61 -35.20 13.74
N LEU A 101 -41.70 -35.46 13.01
CA LEU A 101 -41.79 -36.51 11.99
C LEU A 101 -41.60 -35.93 10.58
N ALA A 102 -42.14 -34.73 10.35
CA ALA A 102 -42.01 -33.98 9.12
C ALA A 102 -41.86 -32.50 9.47
N LEU A 103 -40.81 -31.86 8.98
CA LEU A 103 -40.59 -30.44 9.16
C LEU A 103 -39.94 -29.86 7.91
N GLY A 104 -40.39 -28.69 7.50
CA GLY A 104 -39.86 -27.97 6.36
C GLY A 104 -39.66 -26.49 6.66
N GLN A 105 -38.86 -25.84 5.84
CA GLN A 105 -38.63 -24.40 5.90
C GLN A 105 -38.61 -23.82 4.49
N MET A 106 -39.24 -22.65 4.34
CA MET A 106 -39.26 -21.93 3.07
C MET A 106 -38.04 -21.04 2.96
N PHE A 107 -37.46 -20.95 1.77
CA PHE A 107 -36.34 -20.08 1.46
C PHE A 107 -36.49 -19.46 0.08
N ASP A 108 -35.89 -18.28 -0.09
CA ASP A 108 -35.87 -17.58 -1.37
C ASP A 108 -34.52 -17.79 -2.04
N VAL A 109 -34.54 -18.09 -3.33
CA VAL A 109 -33.34 -18.32 -4.12
C VAL A 109 -33.00 -17.03 -4.86
N PRO A 110 -31.92 -16.34 -4.49
CA PRO A 110 -31.41 -15.24 -5.29
C PRO A 110 -30.89 -15.80 -6.61
N GLY A 111 -31.15 -15.10 -7.71
CA GLY A 111 -30.57 -15.45 -9.00
C GLY A 111 -30.23 -14.20 -9.79
N MET A 112 -29.53 -14.40 -10.90
CA MET A 112 -29.13 -13.32 -11.80
C MET A 112 -30.36 -12.58 -12.35
N ASP A 113 -30.27 -11.26 -12.46
CA ASP A 113 -31.34 -10.46 -13.06
C ASP A 113 -31.47 -10.77 -14.57
N GLU A 114 -32.70 -10.89 -15.07
CA GLU A 114 -32.98 -11.39 -16.42
C GLU A 114 -32.48 -10.43 -17.51
N ASN A 115 -32.28 -9.17 -17.15
CA ASN A 115 -31.85 -8.10 -18.06
C ASN A 115 -30.33 -7.97 -18.21
N VAL A 116 -29.54 -8.72 -17.43
CA VAL A 116 -28.09 -8.47 -17.29
C VAL A 116 -27.25 -9.27 -18.29
N SER A 117 -27.67 -10.48 -18.65
CA SER A 117 -26.95 -11.31 -19.64
C SER A 117 -27.87 -12.38 -20.26
N ASP A 118 -27.77 -12.54 -21.58
CA ASP A 118 -28.43 -13.64 -22.32
C ASP A 118 -27.86 -15.02 -21.96
N VAL A 119 -26.60 -15.06 -21.49
CA VAL A 119 -25.91 -16.29 -21.08
C VAL A 119 -25.87 -16.33 -19.55
N ARG A 120 -26.57 -17.31 -18.97
CA ARG A 120 -26.63 -17.54 -17.53
C ARG A 120 -25.75 -18.75 -17.17
N PRO A 121 -24.68 -18.60 -16.38
CA PRO A 121 -23.95 -19.74 -15.85
C PRO A 121 -24.88 -20.56 -14.95
N ALA A 122 -24.66 -21.86 -14.91
CA ALA A 122 -25.43 -22.73 -14.03
C ALA A 122 -25.10 -22.40 -12.57
N GLN A 123 -26.13 -22.25 -11.73
CA GLN A 123 -26.03 -22.00 -10.30
C GLN A 123 -26.37 -23.28 -9.53
N PRO A 124 -25.42 -24.20 -9.35
CA PRO A 124 -25.67 -25.44 -8.64
C PRO A 124 -25.94 -25.18 -7.16
N LEU A 125 -26.84 -25.99 -6.60
CA LEU A 125 -27.14 -26.02 -5.16
C LEU A 125 -26.86 -27.41 -4.62
N VAL A 126 -26.06 -27.46 -3.56
CA VAL A 126 -25.73 -28.67 -2.80
C VAL A 126 -26.38 -28.57 -1.44
N GLY A 127 -27.25 -29.52 -1.12
CA GLY A 127 -27.85 -29.64 0.20
C GLY A 127 -27.21 -30.79 0.95
N THR A 128 -26.70 -30.53 2.14
CA THR A 128 -26.25 -31.56 3.07
C THR A 128 -27.15 -31.59 4.30
N CYS A 129 -27.30 -32.76 4.91
CA CYS A 129 -28.08 -32.87 6.15
C CYS A 129 -27.46 -33.83 7.18
N SER A 130 -27.86 -33.67 8.43
CA SER A 130 -27.54 -34.57 9.53
C SER A 130 -28.82 -34.82 10.31
N VAL A 131 -29.28 -36.07 10.37
CA VAL A 131 -30.53 -36.47 11.03
C VAL A 131 -30.25 -37.57 12.03
N THR A 132 -30.68 -37.37 13.28
CA THR A 132 -30.48 -38.33 14.38
C THR A 132 -31.81 -38.78 14.95
N THR A 133 -32.01 -40.10 15.01
CA THR A 133 -33.21 -40.74 15.57
C THR A 133 -32.82 -41.79 16.61
N ALA A 134 -33.73 -42.04 17.56
CA ALA A 134 -33.49 -42.97 18.68
C ALA A 134 -33.29 -44.43 18.23
N VAL A 135 -33.94 -44.80 17.12
CA VAL A 135 -33.89 -46.12 16.49
C VAL A 135 -33.53 -45.95 15.01
N PRO A 136 -32.91 -46.96 14.36
CA PRO A 136 -32.68 -46.92 12.92
C PRO A 136 -33.97 -46.69 12.14
N SER A 137 -34.06 -45.55 11.45
CA SER A 137 -35.23 -45.15 10.69
C SER A 137 -34.84 -44.60 9.34
N ASP A 138 -35.71 -44.82 8.36
CA ASP A 138 -35.58 -44.21 7.05
C ASP A 138 -36.01 -42.75 7.12
N TYR A 139 -35.29 -41.91 6.37
CA TYR A 139 -35.61 -40.49 6.25
C TYR A 139 -35.42 -40.01 4.81
N ASN A 140 -36.11 -38.93 4.48
CA ASN A 140 -36.02 -38.26 3.19
C ASN A 140 -35.65 -36.80 3.42
N PHE A 141 -34.67 -36.32 2.66
CA PHE A 141 -34.31 -34.92 2.56
C PHE A 141 -34.67 -34.44 1.15
N ILE A 142 -35.55 -33.46 1.06
CA ILE A 142 -36.22 -33.08 -0.19
C ILE A 142 -36.15 -31.57 -0.38
N ILE A 143 -35.90 -31.14 -1.60
CA ILE A 143 -36.10 -29.76 -2.03
C ILE A 143 -37.25 -29.72 -3.03
N ASN A 144 -38.25 -28.89 -2.74
CA ASN A 144 -39.39 -28.64 -3.61
C ASN A 144 -39.33 -27.23 -4.22
N ASP A 145 -39.91 -27.10 -5.41
CA ASP A 145 -40.15 -25.83 -6.06
C ASP A 145 -41.30 -25.02 -5.38
N PRO A 146 -41.53 -23.76 -5.79
CA PRO A 146 -42.60 -22.93 -5.22
C PRO A 146 -44.02 -23.48 -5.44
N GLU A 147 -44.21 -24.37 -6.41
CA GLU A 147 -45.48 -25.05 -6.69
C GLU A 147 -45.66 -26.33 -5.84
N GLY A 148 -44.65 -26.69 -5.04
CA GLY A 148 -44.65 -27.87 -4.18
C GLY A 148 -44.25 -29.16 -4.89
N LYS A 149 -43.69 -29.08 -6.10
CA LYS A 149 -43.17 -30.23 -6.84
C LYS A 149 -41.72 -30.50 -6.44
N GLU A 150 -41.42 -31.78 -6.24
CA GLU A 150 -40.08 -32.25 -5.89
C GLU A 150 -39.07 -31.98 -7.00
N LEU A 151 -38.02 -31.23 -6.67
CA LEU A 151 -36.88 -31.00 -7.55
C LEU A 151 -35.86 -32.12 -7.38
N GLN A 152 -35.51 -32.45 -6.14
CA GLN A 152 -34.54 -33.48 -5.82
C GLN A 152 -34.82 -34.07 -4.43
N ARG A 153 -34.54 -35.37 -4.29
CA ARG A 153 -34.68 -36.13 -3.05
C ARG A 153 -33.44 -36.96 -2.78
N TYR A 154 -33.05 -36.97 -1.51
CA TYR A 154 -32.17 -37.95 -0.93
C TYR A 154 -32.97 -38.84 0.03
N SER A 155 -32.77 -40.16 -0.06
CA SER A 155 -33.35 -41.13 0.87
C SER A 155 -32.21 -41.86 1.59
N GLY A 156 -32.22 -41.77 2.91
CA GLY A 156 -31.15 -42.26 3.79
C GLY A 156 -31.70 -43.06 4.97
N ASN A 157 -30.79 -43.59 5.78
CA ASN A 157 -31.10 -44.28 7.03
C ASN A 157 -30.12 -43.84 8.11
N THR A 158 -30.65 -43.35 9.23
CA THR A 158 -29.88 -42.64 10.27
C THR A 158 -28.75 -43.45 10.92
N HIS A 159 -28.76 -44.79 10.83
CA HIS A 159 -27.72 -45.66 11.42
C HIS A 159 -26.88 -46.41 10.35
N ALA A 160 -27.04 -46.09 9.07
CA ALA A 160 -26.29 -46.74 8.00
C ALA A 160 -24.84 -46.22 7.92
N LYS A 161 -23.86 -47.14 7.89
CA LYS A 161 -22.44 -46.80 7.68
C LYS A 161 -22.20 -46.39 6.22
N GLY A 162 -22.35 -45.10 5.92
CA GLY A 162 -22.14 -44.54 4.59
C GLY A 162 -23.24 -43.57 4.11
N ASP A 163 -24.22 -43.28 4.96
CA ASP A 163 -25.15 -42.18 4.72
C ASP A 163 -24.39 -40.86 4.74
N LYS A 164 -24.46 -40.11 3.64
CA LYS A 164 -23.82 -38.80 3.49
C LYS A 164 -24.81 -37.65 3.56
N CYS A 165 -26.11 -37.95 3.44
CA CYS A 165 -27.17 -36.99 3.18
C CYS A 165 -26.76 -35.84 2.26
N GLU A 166 -26.55 -36.13 0.98
CA GLU A 166 -26.11 -35.12 0.00
C GLU A 166 -27.07 -35.13 -1.19
N LEU A 167 -27.65 -33.97 -1.48
CA LEU A 167 -28.39 -33.71 -2.72
C LEU A 167 -27.65 -32.65 -3.52
N ARG A 168 -27.74 -32.76 -4.85
CA ARG A 168 -27.17 -31.78 -5.78
C ARG A 168 -28.19 -31.46 -6.86
N ILE A 169 -28.45 -30.17 -7.05
CA ILE A 169 -29.26 -29.62 -8.12
C ILE A 169 -28.29 -28.87 -9.03
N GLU A 170 -28.23 -29.22 -10.32
CA GLU A 170 -27.24 -28.64 -11.24
C GLU A 170 -27.48 -27.16 -11.55
N ASN A 171 -28.74 -26.71 -11.49
CA ASN A 171 -29.08 -25.31 -11.72
C ASN A 171 -30.37 -24.94 -10.98
N MET A 172 -30.27 -23.96 -10.07
CA MET A 172 -31.43 -23.36 -9.42
C MET A 172 -31.89 -22.12 -10.18
N GLU A 173 -33.20 -21.99 -10.38
CA GLU A 173 -33.80 -20.79 -10.99
C GLU A 173 -34.15 -19.77 -9.90
N ARG A 174 -34.04 -18.48 -10.24
CA ARG A 174 -34.48 -17.39 -9.35
C ARG A 174 -35.95 -17.57 -9.01
N GLY A 175 -36.29 -17.51 -7.73
CA GLY A 175 -37.67 -17.63 -7.30
C GLY A 175 -37.81 -17.52 -5.79
N ASN A 176 -39.04 -17.33 -5.34
CA ASN A 176 -39.38 -17.20 -3.94
C ASN A 176 -40.13 -18.46 -3.47
N LEU A 177 -40.05 -18.76 -2.17
CA LEU A 177 -40.82 -19.85 -1.52
C LEU A 177 -40.43 -21.28 -1.94
N TYR A 178 -39.17 -21.52 -2.26
CA TYR A 178 -38.65 -22.89 -2.33
C TYR A 178 -38.73 -23.54 -0.95
N GLN A 179 -38.84 -24.87 -0.90
CA GLN A 179 -39.03 -25.59 0.35
C GLN A 179 -37.94 -26.62 0.55
N VAL A 180 -37.27 -26.57 1.69
CA VAL A 180 -36.41 -27.65 2.17
C VAL A 180 -37.16 -28.43 3.22
N VAL A 181 -37.23 -29.76 3.08
CA VAL A 181 -38.09 -30.60 3.92
C VAL A 181 -37.39 -31.89 4.32
N ILE A 182 -37.50 -32.24 5.60
CA ILE A 182 -37.02 -33.51 6.15
C ILE A 182 -38.23 -34.30 6.67
N PHE A 183 -38.34 -35.54 6.21
CA PHE A 183 -39.35 -36.50 6.66
C PHE A 183 -38.64 -37.73 7.24
N SER A 184 -39.05 -38.22 8.40
CA SER A 184 -38.59 -39.52 8.93
C SER A 184 -39.77 -40.37 9.37
N GLU A 185 -39.61 -41.69 9.28
CA GLU A 185 -40.61 -42.65 9.78
C GLU A 185 -40.73 -42.64 11.32
N GLU A 186 -39.67 -42.20 12.00
CA GLU A 186 -39.57 -42.14 13.46
C GLU A 186 -39.27 -40.72 13.92
N GLU A 187 -39.56 -40.42 15.18
CA GLU A 187 -39.35 -39.09 15.75
C GLU A 187 -37.87 -38.71 15.75
N VAL A 188 -37.57 -37.60 15.08
CA VAL A 188 -36.22 -37.03 14.97
C VAL A 188 -35.87 -36.30 16.26
N GLN A 189 -34.76 -36.69 16.88
CA GLN A 189 -34.26 -36.04 18.10
C GLN A 189 -33.50 -34.76 17.79
N ASP A 190 -32.70 -34.77 16.72
CA ASP A 190 -31.87 -33.65 16.29
C ASP A 190 -31.64 -33.74 14.78
N ALA A 191 -31.94 -32.66 14.06
CA ALA A 191 -31.60 -32.52 12.66
C ALA A 191 -31.05 -31.13 12.33
N SER A 192 -30.07 -31.11 11.44
CA SER A 192 -29.53 -29.89 10.83
C SER A 192 -29.34 -30.11 9.33
N TYR A 193 -29.35 -29.01 8.59
CA TYR A 193 -29.07 -29.02 7.16
C TYR A 193 -28.22 -27.81 6.79
N THR A 194 -27.44 -27.93 5.73
CA THR A 194 -26.67 -26.85 5.14
C THR A 194 -26.97 -26.83 3.65
N LEU A 195 -27.49 -25.71 3.15
CA LEU A 195 -27.63 -25.48 1.71
C LEU A 195 -26.49 -24.56 1.27
N GLU A 196 -25.69 -25.04 0.34
CA GLU A 196 -24.62 -24.28 -0.31
C GLU A 196 -25.03 -24.05 -1.77
N MET A 197 -25.08 -22.80 -2.21
CA MET A 197 -25.43 -22.45 -3.58
C MET A 197 -24.35 -21.56 -4.19
N ASP A 198 -23.89 -21.92 -5.38
CA ASP A 198 -23.00 -21.09 -6.18
C ASP A 198 -23.81 -19.94 -6.79
N TYR A 199 -23.43 -18.71 -6.45
CA TYR A 199 -24.07 -17.49 -6.93
C TYR A 199 -23.14 -16.71 -7.85
N TYR A 200 -23.72 -16.26 -8.97
CA TYR A 200 -23.08 -15.37 -9.92
C TYR A 200 -23.89 -14.08 -9.97
N ASP A 201 -23.24 -12.94 -9.76
CA ASP A 201 -23.90 -11.63 -9.72
C ASP A 201 -24.25 -11.09 -11.12
N GLY A 202 -23.63 -11.66 -12.16
CA GLY A 202 -23.88 -11.36 -13.56
C GLY A 202 -23.28 -10.05 -14.05
N ILE A 203 -22.54 -9.28 -13.25
CA ILE A 203 -22.05 -7.96 -13.66
C ILE A 203 -20.84 -8.12 -14.61
N PRO A 204 -21.01 -7.87 -15.93
CA PRO A 204 -19.99 -8.19 -16.91
C PRO A 204 -18.80 -7.21 -16.89
N GLU A 205 -18.98 -6.01 -16.34
CA GLU A 205 -17.97 -4.95 -16.33
C GLU A 205 -16.88 -5.17 -15.28
N ASN A 206 -17.21 -5.78 -14.13
CA ASN A 206 -16.30 -5.83 -12.97
C ASN A 206 -15.97 -7.25 -12.45
N MET A 207 -16.67 -8.31 -12.88
CA MET A 207 -16.43 -9.75 -12.58
C MET A 207 -15.77 -9.98 -11.21
N ASN A 208 -16.53 -9.63 -10.20
CA ASN A 208 -16.06 -8.99 -8.98
C ASN A 208 -15.38 -9.91 -7.95
N ASN A 209 -15.42 -11.23 -8.13
CA ASN A 209 -14.93 -12.14 -7.09
C ASN A 209 -13.52 -12.70 -7.36
N LYS A 210 -13.25 -13.16 -8.60
CA LYS A 210 -11.92 -13.67 -9.03
C LYS A 210 -11.20 -12.81 -10.04
N SER A 211 -11.82 -11.75 -10.56
CA SER A 211 -11.15 -10.87 -11.52
C SER A 211 -9.86 -10.32 -10.91
N GLN A 212 -8.74 -10.70 -11.53
CA GLN A 212 -7.42 -10.22 -11.14
C GLN A 212 -7.24 -8.72 -11.45
N TRP A 213 -8.24 -8.08 -12.07
CA TRP A 213 -8.26 -6.66 -12.36
C TRP A 213 -8.28 -5.79 -11.09
N ILE A 214 -9.04 -6.21 -10.07
CA ILE A 214 -9.03 -5.57 -8.71
C ILE A 214 -7.88 -6.14 -7.86
N GLY A 215 -7.33 -7.30 -8.27
CA GLY A 215 -6.25 -8.01 -7.59
C GLY A 215 -6.77 -9.04 -6.57
N PRO A 216 -5.95 -10.04 -6.19
CA PRO A 216 -6.33 -11.07 -5.24
C PRO A 216 -6.70 -10.50 -3.88
N GLU A 217 -7.71 -11.12 -3.29
CA GLU A 217 -8.07 -10.93 -1.90
C GLU A 217 -7.06 -11.62 -0.98
N VAL A 218 -6.57 -10.89 0.01
CA VAL A 218 -5.69 -11.38 1.04
C VAL A 218 -6.36 -11.14 2.38
N GLU A 219 -6.84 -12.20 3.01
CA GLU A 219 -7.36 -12.15 4.36
C GLU A 219 -6.21 -12.03 5.37
N LEU A 220 -6.12 -10.90 6.07
CA LEU A 220 -5.10 -10.67 7.09
C LEU A 220 -5.78 -10.24 8.40
N GLY A 221 -5.93 -11.19 9.32
CA GLY A 221 -6.40 -10.92 10.68
C GLY A 221 -7.84 -10.38 10.76
N GLY A 222 -8.75 -10.91 9.93
CA GLY A 222 -10.15 -10.48 9.88
C GLY A 222 -10.43 -9.27 8.97
N PHE A 223 -9.41 -8.79 8.23
CA PHE A 223 -9.58 -7.79 7.18
C PHE A 223 -9.35 -8.42 5.80
N SER A 224 -10.29 -8.19 4.89
CA SER A 224 -10.14 -8.44 3.46
C SER A 224 -9.31 -7.30 2.85
N LEU A 225 -8.10 -7.58 2.38
CA LEU A 225 -7.22 -6.60 1.76
C LEU A 225 -6.98 -6.94 0.29
N ARG A 226 -7.04 -5.93 -0.58
CA ARG A 226 -6.68 -6.04 -2.00
C ARG A 226 -5.47 -5.15 -2.31
N PRO A 227 -4.26 -5.55 -1.85
CA PRO A 227 -3.07 -4.69 -1.92
C PRO A 227 -2.62 -4.38 -3.35
N THR A 228 -2.99 -5.21 -4.32
CA THR A 228 -2.62 -5.07 -5.73
C THR A 228 -3.72 -4.44 -6.59
N ILE A 229 -4.68 -3.74 -5.99
CA ILE A 229 -5.65 -2.95 -6.76
C ILE A 229 -4.92 -1.94 -7.65
N PHE A 230 -5.37 -1.79 -8.91
CA PHE A 230 -4.72 -0.92 -9.90
C PHE A 230 -4.55 0.54 -9.39
N LEU A 231 -5.47 1.00 -8.53
CA LEU A 231 -5.39 2.31 -7.88
C LEU A 231 -4.11 2.49 -7.07
N ASN A 232 -3.66 1.45 -6.34
CA ASN A 232 -2.43 1.51 -5.55
C ASN A 232 -1.19 1.76 -6.42
N PHE A 233 -1.20 1.35 -7.69
CA PHE A 233 -0.05 1.56 -8.58
C PHE A 233 0.24 3.04 -8.87
N PHE A 234 -0.75 3.93 -8.73
CA PHE A 234 -0.54 5.38 -8.78
C PHE A 234 0.36 5.87 -7.63
N GLY A 235 0.01 5.49 -6.40
CA GLY A 235 0.81 5.81 -5.21
C GLY A 235 2.17 5.09 -5.21
N LEU A 236 2.19 3.81 -5.62
CA LEU A 236 3.42 3.00 -5.70
C LEU A 236 4.37 3.60 -6.73
N GLY A 237 3.87 4.08 -7.86
CA GLY A 237 4.69 4.74 -8.89
C GLY A 237 5.49 5.90 -8.32
N PHE A 238 4.84 6.82 -7.59
CA PHE A 238 5.53 7.92 -6.93
C PHE A 238 6.44 7.47 -5.79
N PHE A 239 5.98 6.54 -4.96
CA PHE A 239 6.76 6.03 -3.83
C PHE A 239 8.06 5.38 -4.31
N ILE A 240 7.98 4.44 -5.25
CA ILE A 240 9.14 3.71 -5.79
C ILE A 240 10.08 4.65 -6.52
N THR A 241 9.57 5.63 -7.27
CA THR A 241 10.41 6.58 -8.01
C THR A 241 11.27 7.45 -7.07
N PHE A 242 10.67 7.97 -5.99
CA PHE A 242 11.30 9.04 -5.20
C PHE A 242 11.89 8.58 -3.87
N TRP A 243 11.25 7.64 -3.17
CA TRP A 243 11.59 7.31 -1.79
C TRP A 243 12.94 6.58 -1.64
N PRO A 244 13.30 5.55 -2.43
CA PRO A 244 14.56 4.81 -2.25
C PRO A 244 15.81 5.67 -2.45
N ALA A 245 15.83 6.48 -3.52
CA ALA A 245 16.95 7.38 -3.82
C ALA A 245 17.11 8.46 -2.75
N SER A 246 15.99 9.03 -2.29
CA SER A 246 15.98 10.02 -1.22
C SER A 246 16.48 9.43 0.11
N PHE A 247 16.01 8.24 0.48
CA PHE A 247 16.41 7.56 1.71
C PHE A 247 17.90 7.24 1.74
N TYR A 248 18.46 6.78 0.61
CA TYR A 248 19.89 6.54 0.49
C TYR A 248 20.70 7.84 0.67
N TRP A 249 20.31 8.93 -0.01
CA TRP A 249 21.01 10.21 0.08
C TRP A 249 20.95 10.81 1.49
N ASP A 250 19.83 10.65 2.18
CA ASP A 250 19.67 11.11 3.56
C ASP A 250 20.61 10.37 4.51
N LYS A 251 20.76 9.05 4.37
CA LYS A 251 21.73 8.26 5.15
C LYS A 251 23.18 8.69 4.91
N VAL A 252 23.54 8.96 3.65
CA VAL A 252 24.86 9.48 3.30
C VAL A 252 25.09 10.83 3.98
N THR A 253 24.11 11.73 3.87
CA THR A 253 24.17 13.07 4.47
C THR A 253 24.25 13.00 5.99
N GLU A 254 23.48 12.11 6.63
CA GLU A 254 23.50 11.93 8.08
C GLU A 254 24.86 11.47 8.58
N LYS A 255 25.52 10.55 7.87
CA LYS A 255 26.89 10.11 8.20
C LYS A 255 27.86 11.29 8.19
N THR A 256 27.78 12.15 7.17
CA THR A 256 28.61 13.35 7.06
C THR A 256 28.31 14.36 8.17
N ASN A 257 27.03 14.61 8.44
CA ASN A 257 26.61 15.52 9.51
C ASN A 257 27.07 15.06 10.90
N ARG A 258 27.11 13.74 11.15
CA ARG A 258 27.64 13.18 12.41
C ARG A 258 29.14 13.44 12.59
N MET A 259 29.93 13.41 11.50
CA MET A 259 31.34 13.80 11.54
C MET A 259 31.48 15.30 11.81
N GLU A 260 30.72 16.12 11.10
CA GLU A 260 30.74 17.58 11.23
C GLU A 260 30.32 18.05 12.64
N ALA A 261 29.40 17.35 13.30
CA ALA A 261 28.96 17.68 14.65
C ALA A 261 30.07 17.53 15.71
N LYS A 262 31.08 16.68 15.49
CA LYS A 262 32.19 16.44 16.41
C LYS A 262 33.46 17.22 16.07
N PHE A 263 33.46 17.88 14.93
CA PHE A 263 34.59 18.68 14.47
C PHE A 263 34.96 19.87 15.38
N PRO A 264 34.01 20.65 15.95
CA PRO A 264 34.34 21.74 16.87
C PRO A 264 35.08 21.25 18.12
N ASP A 265 34.67 20.10 18.66
CA ASP A 265 35.30 19.48 19.84
C ASP A 265 36.76 19.09 19.52
N PHE A 266 36.98 18.46 18.37
CA PHE A 266 38.32 18.12 17.88
C PHE A 266 39.23 19.35 17.74
N LEU A 267 38.72 20.44 17.13
CA LEU A 267 39.49 21.68 16.98
C LEU A 267 39.85 22.33 18.33
N ARG A 268 38.92 22.29 19.29
CA ARG A 268 39.14 22.84 20.63
C ARG A 268 40.25 22.07 21.36
N ASP A 269 40.15 20.74 21.37
CA ASP A 269 41.14 19.91 22.06
C ASP A 269 42.51 20.02 21.38
N LEU A 270 42.56 20.13 20.05
CA LEU A 270 43.79 20.44 19.29
C LEU A 270 44.41 21.78 19.70
N ALA A 271 43.58 22.81 19.89
CA ALA A 271 44.05 24.10 20.36
C ALA A 271 44.59 24.04 21.80
N GLU A 272 43.93 23.27 22.68
CA GLU A 272 44.33 23.08 24.09
C GLU A 272 45.68 22.35 24.18
N TYR A 273 45.88 21.27 23.44
CA TYR A 273 47.16 20.54 23.39
C TYR A 273 48.30 21.38 22.82
N TRP A 274 48.03 22.16 21.77
CA TRP A 274 49.02 23.07 21.21
C TRP A 274 49.39 24.19 22.21
N LYS A 275 48.41 24.76 22.92
CA LYS A 275 48.64 25.73 24.01
C LYS A 275 49.44 25.12 25.17
N GLY A 276 49.29 23.82 25.41
CA GLY A 276 50.09 23.04 26.37
C GLY A 276 51.55 22.82 25.95
N GLY A 277 51.96 23.26 24.76
CA GLY A 277 53.34 23.18 24.28
C GLY A 277 53.68 21.90 23.49
N LEU A 278 52.70 21.06 23.17
CA LEU A 278 52.90 19.91 22.29
C LEU A 278 53.10 20.37 20.84
N SER A 279 53.95 19.68 20.08
CA SER A 279 54.02 19.88 18.63
C SER A 279 52.70 19.43 17.97
N MET A 280 52.36 19.99 16.81
CA MET A 280 51.10 19.72 16.13
C MET A 280 50.98 18.25 15.72
N THR A 281 52.11 17.62 15.39
CA THR A 281 52.21 16.19 15.13
C THR A 281 51.86 15.36 16.36
N VAL A 282 52.42 15.69 17.52
CA VAL A 282 52.20 14.97 18.78
C VAL A 282 50.79 15.24 19.32
N ALA A 283 50.27 16.46 19.14
CA ALA A 283 48.90 16.80 19.51
C ALA A 283 47.88 15.94 18.74
N VAL A 284 48.00 15.83 17.41
CA VAL A 284 47.12 14.96 16.61
C VAL A 284 47.28 13.48 16.96
N GLN A 285 48.50 13.00 17.23
CA GLN A 285 48.74 11.63 17.69
C GLN A 285 48.05 11.35 19.04
N THR A 286 48.07 12.32 19.95
CA THR A 286 47.38 12.22 21.25
C THR A 286 45.86 12.20 21.04
N LEU A 287 45.33 13.10 20.19
CA LEU A 287 43.90 13.17 19.86
C LEU A 287 43.39 11.93 19.14
N ALA A 288 44.23 11.21 18.39
CA ALA A 288 43.84 9.96 17.74
C ALA A 288 43.50 8.84 18.74
N THR A 289 43.88 8.99 20.01
CA THR A 289 43.48 8.09 21.10
C THR A 289 42.20 8.53 21.82
N SER A 290 41.71 9.74 21.54
CA SER A 290 40.48 10.30 22.12
C SER A 290 39.21 9.90 21.34
N GLU A 291 38.04 10.10 21.96
CA GLU A 291 36.74 9.72 21.41
C GLU A 291 35.99 10.90 20.75
N TYR A 292 35.97 10.91 19.42
CA TYR A 292 35.22 11.81 18.53
C TYR A 292 34.16 11.10 17.68
N GLY A 293 33.80 9.86 18.04
CA GLY A 293 32.74 9.09 17.38
C GLY A 293 32.98 8.88 15.89
N ALA A 294 32.11 9.45 15.04
CA ALA A 294 32.19 9.30 13.58
C ALA A 294 33.48 9.87 12.97
N LEU A 295 34.17 10.78 13.69
CA LEU A 295 35.41 11.41 13.22
C LEU A 295 36.67 10.58 13.54
N ASN A 296 36.59 9.58 14.43
CA ASN A 296 37.76 8.80 14.91
C ASN A 296 38.58 8.20 13.77
N HIS A 297 37.92 7.64 12.77
CA HIS A 297 38.60 7.05 11.60
C HIS A 297 39.45 8.09 10.85
N GLU A 298 38.90 9.29 10.65
CA GLU A 298 39.59 10.35 9.92
C GLU A 298 40.74 10.98 10.74
N VAL A 299 40.56 11.14 12.05
CA VAL A 299 41.62 11.61 12.97
C VAL A 299 42.76 10.60 13.06
N LYS A 300 42.45 9.30 13.15
CA LYS A 300 43.47 8.23 13.14
C LYS A 300 44.28 8.25 11.85
N LYS A 301 43.61 8.42 10.71
CA LYS A 301 44.28 8.54 9.41
C LYS A 301 45.19 9.78 9.33
N MET A 302 44.80 10.90 9.94
CA MET A 302 45.70 12.06 10.06
C MET A 302 46.94 11.74 10.89
N SER A 303 46.77 11.06 12.03
CA SER A 303 47.88 10.62 12.88
C SER A 303 48.86 9.72 12.13
N ASP A 304 48.35 8.74 11.36
CA ASP A 304 49.17 7.84 10.55
C ASP A 304 49.98 8.61 9.48
N GLN A 305 49.33 9.55 8.77
CA GLN A 305 50.00 10.39 7.77
C GLN A 305 51.09 11.28 8.37
N LEU A 306 50.87 11.83 9.57
CA LEU A 306 51.87 12.62 10.30
C LEU A 306 53.02 11.75 10.80
N SER A 307 52.74 10.50 11.20
CA SER A 307 53.77 9.54 11.62
C SER A 307 54.73 9.17 10.48
N TRP A 308 54.26 9.22 9.23
CA TRP A 308 55.07 9.00 8.04
C TRP A 308 55.83 10.24 7.55
N GLY A 309 55.78 11.34 8.30
CA GLY A 309 56.52 12.57 8.00
C GLY A 309 55.87 13.49 6.97
N VAL A 310 54.58 13.31 6.66
CA VAL A 310 53.84 14.27 5.83
C VAL A 310 53.65 15.58 6.61
N ALA A 311 53.79 16.73 5.95
CA ALA A 311 53.65 18.02 6.60
C ALA A 311 52.21 18.24 7.10
N PHE A 312 52.05 18.85 8.28
CA PHE A 312 50.74 19.07 8.90
C PHE A 312 49.76 19.84 8.02
N GLY A 313 50.24 20.87 7.29
CA GLY A 313 49.42 21.64 6.35
C GLY A 313 48.79 20.76 5.27
N ASP A 314 49.57 19.84 4.69
CA ASP A 314 49.07 18.92 3.66
C ASP A 314 48.08 17.90 4.27
N VAL A 315 48.38 17.36 5.46
CA VAL A 315 47.50 16.37 6.12
C VAL A 315 46.14 16.96 6.47
N ILE A 316 46.11 18.18 7.00
CA ILE A 316 44.85 18.81 7.42
C ILE A 316 44.01 19.23 6.22
N GLU A 317 44.63 19.67 5.12
CA GLU A 317 43.94 19.95 3.85
C GLU A 317 43.38 18.66 3.24
N MET A 318 44.14 17.57 3.22
CA MET A 318 43.64 16.25 2.81
C MET A 318 42.47 15.78 3.69
N PHE A 319 42.51 16.04 4.99
CA PHE A 319 41.39 15.76 5.89
C PHE A 319 40.15 16.58 5.53
N ALA A 320 40.30 17.88 5.25
CA ALA A 320 39.19 18.73 4.85
C ALA A 320 38.51 18.26 3.56
N VAL A 321 39.31 17.84 2.58
CA VAL A 321 38.80 17.27 1.31
C VAL A 321 38.07 15.95 1.55
N ARG A 322 38.54 15.10 2.47
CA ARG A 322 37.89 13.81 2.80
C ARG A 322 36.56 13.98 3.52
N VAL A 323 36.48 14.88 4.50
CA VAL A 323 35.23 15.15 5.22
C VAL A 323 34.24 15.90 4.32
N GLY A 324 34.73 16.81 3.47
CA GLY A 324 33.97 17.34 2.34
C GLY A 324 32.84 18.32 2.69
N THR A 325 32.75 18.79 3.94
CA THR A 325 31.72 19.74 4.36
C THR A 325 32.21 21.19 4.26
N PRO A 326 31.36 22.16 3.88
CA PRO A 326 31.75 23.57 3.81
C PRO A 326 32.32 24.14 5.11
N LEU A 327 31.77 23.71 6.26
CA LEU A 327 32.22 24.13 7.60
C LEU A 327 33.67 23.69 7.85
N VAL A 328 33.97 22.42 7.64
CA VAL A 328 35.33 21.87 7.84
C VAL A 328 36.32 22.49 6.86
N MET A 329 35.97 22.63 5.57
CA MET A 329 36.86 23.27 4.60
C MET A 329 37.21 24.70 5.00
N ARG A 330 36.22 25.51 5.39
CA ARG A 330 36.43 26.88 5.81
C ARG A 330 37.33 26.98 7.05
N ALA A 331 37.06 26.17 8.07
CA ALA A 331 37.85 26.16 9.30
C ALA A 331 39.29 25.72 9.04
N ILE A 332 39.51 24.67 8.24
CA ILE A 332 40.84 24.19 7.91
C ILE A 332 41.61 25.19 7.05
N SER A 333 40.99 25.86 6.08
CA SER A 333 41.66 26.90 5.30
C SER A 333 42.18 28.05 6.18
N LEU A 334 41.40 28.47 7.18
CA LEU A 334 41.84 29.47 8.16
C LEU A 334 43.04 28.99 8.98
N ILE A 335 43.03 27.73 9.41
CA ILE A 335 44.13 27.12 10.19
C ILE A 335 45.40 26.97 9.33
N SER A 336 45.26 26.57 8.07
CA SER A 336 46.39 26.41 7.15
C SER A 336 47.07 27.75 6.86
N GLU A 337 46.30 28.80 6.61
CA GLU A 337 46.83 30.16 6.38
C GLU A 337 47.51 30.71 7.65
N ALA A 338 46.90 30.46 8.82
CA ALA A 338 47.49 30.80 10.11
C ALA A 338 48.82 30.11 10.38
N ASN A 339 48.92 28.81 10.06
CA ASN A 339 50.14 28.04 10.18
C ASN A 339 51.24 28.56 9.25
N ARG A 340 50.88 28.98 8.02
CA ARG A 340 51.81 29.56 7.06
C ARG A 340 52.31 30.94 7.46
N ALA A 341 51.45 31.75 8.09
CA ALA A 341 51.79 33.10 8.54
C ALA A 341 52.61 33.13 9.85
N GLY A 342 52.77 32.00 10.55
CA GLY A 342 53.63 31.89 11.73
C GLY A 342 53.17 32.66 12.98
N GLY A 343 51.88 33.04 13.04
CA GLY A 343 51.30 33.79 14.15
C GLY A 343 50.87 32.93 15.35
N LYS A 344 50.05 33.51 16.25
CA LYS A 344 49.43 32.81 17.39
C LYS A 344 48.36 31.80 16.91
N ILE A 345 48.80 30.68 16.35
CA ILE A 345 47.92 29.63 15.80
C ILE A 345 46.97 29.04 16.86
N SER A 346 47.35 29.05 18.14
CA SER A 346 46.47 28.68 19.26
C SER A 346 45.19 29.51 19.27
N ASP A 347 45.31 30.83 19.12
CA ASP A 347 44.19 31.76 19.23
C ASP A 347 43.27 31.62 18.02
N ILE A 348 43.84 31.31 16.85
CA ILE A 348 43.09 31.07 15.61
C ILE A 348 42.35 29.73 15.67
N LEU A 349 42.97 28.67 16.19
CA LEU A 349 42.31 27.37 16.39
C LEU A 349 41.14 27.47 17.38
N VAL A 350 41.32 28.18 18.51
CA VAL A 350 40.23 28.43 19.46
C VAL A 350 39.10 29.24 18.81
N THR A 351 39.45 30.27 18.03
CA THR A 351 38.45 31.08 17.31
C THR A 351 37.68 30.23 16.30
N ALA A 352 38.36 29.38 15.53
CA ALA A 352 37.73 28.48 14.56
C ALA A 352 36.84 27.41 15.24
N ALA A 353 37.25 26.90 16.40
CA ALA A 353 36.46 25.97 17.20
C ALA A 353 35.19 26.64 17.73
N ASN A 354 35.29 27.87 18.26
CA ASN A 354 34.14 28.64 18.75
C ASN A 354 33.18 29.01 17.61
N ASP A 355 33.69 29.49 16.47
CA ASP A 355 32.89 29.78 15.27
C ASP A 355 32.14 28.53 14.77
N SER A 356 32.85 27.40 14.67
CA SER A 356 32.23 26.12 14.26
C SER A 356 31.16 25.65 15.25
N ARG A 357 31.37 25.87 16.56
CA ARG A 357 30.40 25.53 17.61
C ARG A 357 29.17 26.44 17.56
N GLU A 358 29.36 27.73 17.34
CA GLU A 358 28.27 28.71 17.19
C GLU A 358 27.43 28.40 15.95
N ILE A 359 28.06 28.06 14.81
CA ILE A 359 27.34 27.61 13.61
C ILE A 359 26.48 26.38 13.91
N LYS A 360 27.03 25.37 14.60
CA LYS A 360 26.27 24.17 14.98
C LYS A 360 25.14 24.46 15.95
N PHE A 361 25.34 25.40 16.87
CA PHE A 361 24.30 25.85 17.78
C PHE A 361 23.15 26.52 17.01
N LEU A 362 23.45 27.44 16.08
CA LEU A 362 22.47 28.11 15.23
C LEU A 362 21.73 27.12 14.31
N GLU A 363 22.42 26.14 13.74
CA GLU A 363 21.80 25.06 12.97
C GLU A 363 20.82 24.23 13.83
N GLY A 364 21.19 23.94 15.07
CA GLY A 364 20.34 23.25 16.04
C GLY A 364 19.08 24.05 16.39
N GLU A 365 19.23 25.35 16.63
CA GLU A 365 18.11 26.26 16.89
C GLU A 365 17.18 26.36 15.68
N ARG A 366 17.74 26.55 14.47
CA ARG A 366 16.99 26.53 13.22
C ARG A 366 16.22 25.22 13.05
N LYS A 367 16.86 24.08 13.29
CA LYS A 367 16.22 22.75 13.18
C LYS A 367 15.05 22.62 14.16
N ARG A 368 15.19 23.09 15.40
CA ARG A 368 14.12 23.06 16.41
C ARG A 368 12.94 23.94 16.00
N THR A 369 13.20 25.15 15.53
CA THR A 369 12.16 26.08 15.05
C THR A 369 11.46 25.54 13.80
N ILE A 370 12.19 24.94 12.87
CA ILE A 370 11.59 24.37 11.65
C ILE A 370 10.82 23.08 11.94
N SER A 371 11.24 22.30 12.94
CA SER A 371 10.55 21.07 13.33
C SER A 371 9.08 21.30 13.69
N SER A 372 8.73 22.42 14.33
CA SER A 372 7.32 22.71 14.66
C SER A 372 6.48 22.99 13.40
N TYR A 373 7.04 23.65 12.39
CA TYR A 373 6.35 23.89 11.12
C TYR A 373 6.11 22.58 10.36
N ILE A 374 7.07 21.65 10.37
CA ILE A 374 6.91 20.32 9.77
C ILE A 374 5.75 19.57 10.46
N SER A 375 5.65 19.63 11.79
CA SER A 375 4.53 19.02 12.52
C SER A 375 3.18 19.58 12.09
N VAL A 376 3.06 20.89 11.84
CA VAL A 376 1.81 21.50 11.34
C VAL A 376 1.41 20.94 9.97
N ILE A 377 2.38 20.73 9.07
CA ILE A 377 2.11 20.15 7.74
C ILE A 377 1.60 18.71 7.88
N TRP A 378 2.20 17.90 8.77
CA TRP A 378 1.74 16.54 9.06
C TRP A 378 0.32 16.52 9.65
N THR A 379 0.03 17.39 10.61
CA THR A 379 -1.31 17.50 11.20
C THR A 379 -2.33 17.94 10.15
N SER A 380 -2.03 18.93 9.31
CA SER A 380 -2.91 19.39 8.24
C SER A 380 -3.22 18.29 7.23
N TYR A 381 -2.19 17.54 6.84
CA TYR A 381 -2.35 16.37 5.97
C TYR A 381 -3.22 15.28 6.63
N GLY A 382 -2.99 14.99 7.91
CA GLY A 382 -3.78 14.01 8.67
C GLY A 382 -5.26 14.40 8.79
N VAL A 383 -5.55 15.68 9.04
CA VAL A 383 -6.94 16.18 9.07
C VAL A 383 -7.61 16.02 7.70
N PHE A 384 -6.92 16.39 6.62
CA PHE A 384 -7.45 16.20 5.27
C PHE A 384 -7.72 14.72 4.96
N LEU A 385 -6.77 13.84 5.28
CA LEU A 385 -6.92 12.40 5.13
C LEU A 385 -8.14 11.89 5.92
N GLY A 386 -8.33 12.36 7.16
CA GLY A 386 -9.49 12.04 7.98
C GLY A 386 -10.81 12.47 7.37
N VAL A 387 -10.90 13.69 6.83
CA VAL A 387 -12.10 14.17 6.13
C VAL A 387 -12.41 13.31 4.90
N ILE A 388 -11.40 12.97 4.10
CA ILE A 388 -11.58 12.11 2.92
C ILE A 388 -12.06 10.71 3.32
N VAL A 389 -11.53 10.13 4.39
CA VAL A 389 -11.98 8.83 4.91
C VAL A 389 -13.45 8.88 5.33
N VAL A 390 -13.87 9.94 6.04
CA VAL A 390 -15.28 10.12 6.44
C VAL A 390 -16.17 10.29 5.22
N LEU A 391 -15.77 11.09 4.23
CA LEU A 391 -16.51 11.23 2.98
C LEU A 391 -16.62 9.90 2.23
N ALA A 392 -15.54 9.14 2.14
CA ALA A 392 -15.57 7.84 1.48
C ALA A 392 -16.50 6.86 2.19
N LYS A 393 -16.50 6.79 3.53
CA LYS A 393 -17.30 5.81 4.28
C LYS A 393 -18.75 6.18 4.54
N VAL A 394 -19.06 7.46 4.66
CA VAL A 394 -20.41 7.91 5.03
C VAL A 394 -21.14 8.45 3.81
N PHE A 395 -20.46 9.28 3.01
CA PHE A 395 -21.12 10.05 1.96
C PHE A 395 -21.31 9.25 0.67
N ILE A 396 -20.30 8.50 0.23
CA ILE A 396 -20.40 7.69 -0.99
C ILE A 396 -21.52 6.63 -0.89
N PRO A 397 -21.59 5.81 0.18
CA PRO A 397 -22.67 4.83 0.31
C PRO A 397 -24.06 5.46 0.42
N ALA A 398 -24.18 6.62 1.08
CA ALA A 398 -25.45 7.33 1.19
C ALA A 398 -25.98 7.80 -0.17
N ILE A 399 -25.11 8.27 -1.06
CA ILE A 399 -25.49 8.65 -2.43
C ILE A 399 -25.82 7.42 -3.27
N ALA A 400 -24.99 6.39 -3.19
CA ALA A 400 -25.19 5.16 -3.95
C ALA A 400 -26.51 4.47 -3.57
N GLY A 401 -26.81 4.37 -2.27
CA GLY A 401 -28.05 3.79 -1.76
C GLY A 401 -29.30 4.57 -2.19
N SER A 402 -29.23 5.91 -2.25
CA SER A 402 -30.37 6.73 -2.71
C SER A 402 -30.72 6.57 -4.19
N ASN A 403 -29.82 6.01 -5.00
CA ASN A 403 -30.06 5.76 -6.42
C ASN A 403 -30.69 4.38 -6.70
N SER A 404 -30.83 3.53 -5.68
CA SER A 404 -31.17 2.10 -5.83
C SER A 404 -32.63 1.73 -5.52
N GLU A 405 -33.52 2.69 -5.24
CA GLU A 405 -34.96 2.41 -5.21
C GLU A 405 -35.47 2.18 -6.65
N PRO A 406 -35.94 0.97 -7.00
CA PRO A 406 -36.50 0.72 -8.32
C PRO A 406 -37.87 1.41 -8.39
N SER A 407 -38.02 2.38 -9.27
CA SER A 407 -39.33 2.74 -9.79
C SER A 407 -39.59 1.85 -11.01
N ASP A 408 -40.67 1.07 -10.99
CA ASP A 408 -41.13 0.06 -11.96
C ASP A 408 -41.36 0.55 -13.41
N ASP A 409 -40.80 1.69 -13.85
CA ASP A 409 -40.96 2.20 -15.21
C ASP A 409 -39.61 2.26 -15.94
N ASP A 410 -39.43 1.29 -16.83
CA ASP A 410 -38.35 1.14 -17.80
C ASP A 410 -38.02 2.42 -18.59
N ALA A 411 -36.74 2.82 -18.54
CA ALA A 411 -36.03 3.35 -19.70
C ALA A 411 -34.51 3.23 -19.49
N ALA A 412 -33.87 2.45 -20.36
CA ALA A 412 -32.43 2.35 -20.48
C ALA A 412 -31.76 3.75 -20.50
N GLY A 413 -30.86 3.98 -19.54
CA GLY A 413 -29.93 5.10 -19.54
C GLY A 413 -30.51 6.44 -19.10
N GLY A 414 -30.63 6.67 -17.80
CA GLY A 414 -30.88 8.00 -17.27
C GLY A 414 -31.24 7.96 -15.81
N GLY A 415 -30.30 8.35 -14.95
CA GLY A 415 -30.52 8.28 -13.52
C GLY A 415 -31.66 9.21 -13.04
N GLN A 416 -32.12 8.96 -11.81
CA GLN A 416 -33.39 9.45 -11.32
C GLN A 416 -33.52 10.97 -11.39
N GLN A 417 -34.61 11.44 -11.97
CA GLN A 417 -34.91 12.87 -12.10
C GLN A 417 -35.84 13.32 -10.97
N LEU A 418 -35.28 13.79 -9.86
CA LEU A 418 -36.02 14.59 -8.88
C LEU A 418 -36.06 16.06 -9.34
N GLY A 419 -37.13 16.42 -10.05
CA GLY A 419 -37.35 17.80 -10.54
C GLY A 419 -36.46 18.17 -11.73
N ASN A 420 -35.77 19.31 -11.68
CA ASN A 420 -34.86 19.79 -12.75
C ASN A 420 -33.40 19.33 -12.56
N MET A 421 -33.15 18.37 -11.65
CA MET A 421 -31.84 17.71 -11.51
C MET A 421 -31.97 16.25 -11.92
N VAL A 422 -31.20 15.87 -12.95
CA VAL A 422 -30.99 14.48 -13.35
C VAL A 422 -29.85 13.93 -12.48
N ILE A 423 -30.16 13.07 -11.52
CA ILE A 423 -29.16 12.37 -10.71
C ILE A 423 -28.65 11.22 -11.56
N ARG A 424 -27.56 11.41 -12.32
CA ARG A 424 -26.94 10.33 -13.08
C ARG A 424 -26.57 9.18 -12.14
N ASN A 425 -26.64 7.93 -12.62
CA ASN A 425 -26.08 6.78 -11.91
C ASN A 425 -24.61 7.10 -11.55
N ILE A 426 -24.33 7.23 -10.26
CA ILE A 426 -23.03 7.63 -9.74
C ILE A 426 -22.29 6.37 -9.32
N GLU A 427 -21.20 6.08 -10.01
CA GLU A 427 -20.31 4.96 -9.67
C GLU A 427 -19.44 5.32 -8.45
N PRO A 428 -19.58 4.60 -7.32
CA PRO A 428 -18.79 4.83 -6.09
C PRO A 428 -17.28 4.83 -6.33
N LEU A 429 -16.82 3.93 -7.21
CA LEU A 429 -15.41 3.73 -7.53
C LEU A 429 -14.76 4.97 -8.14
N PHE A 430 -15.50 5.74 -8.95
CA PHE A 430 -15.00 6.97 -9.59
C PHE A 430 -14.63 8.04 -8.55
N PHE A 431 -15.49 8.28 -7.57
CA PHE A 431 -15.24 9.26 -6.50
C PHE A 431 -14.09 8.82 -5.60
N LEU A 432 -14.06 7.53 -5.24
CA LEU A 432 -12.99 6.94 -4.45
C LEU A 432 -11.63 7.11 -5.16
N THR A 433 -11.60 6.87 -6.47
CA THR A 433 -10.44 7.07 -7.33
C THR A 433 -9.92 8.52 -7.29
N ILE A 434 -10.81 9.51 -7.46
CA ILE A 434 -10.44 10.93 -7.41
C ILE A 434 -9.89 11.32 -6.04
N PHE A 435 -10.54 10.88 -4.97
CA PHE A 435 -10.09 11.16 -3.60
C PHE A 435 -8.72 10.56 -3.33
N TYR A 436 -8.47 9.32 -3.76
CA TYR A 436 -7.17 8.68 -3.62
C TYR A 436 -6.07 9.42 -4.39
N TYR A 437 -6.32 9.82 -5.64
CA TYR A 437 -5.36 10.60 -6.42
C TYR A 437 -5.09 11.98 -5.80
N GLY A 438 -6.15 12.65 -5.32
CA GLY A 438 -6.04 13.94 -4.64
C GLY A 438 -5.17 13.87 -3.38
N VAL A 439 -5.42 12.89 -2.52
CA VAL A 439 -4.62 12.65 -1.29
C VAL A 439 -3.16 12.34 -1.64
N THR A 440 -2.92 11.52 -2.67
CA THR A 440 -1.56 11.16 -3.10
C THR A 440 -0.80 12.37 -3.65
N MET A 441 -1.44 13.18 -4.49
CA MET A 441 -0.84 14.41 -5.03
C MET A 441 -0.57 15.45 -3.94
N GLN A 442 -1.48 15.58 -2.97
CA GLN A 442 -1.26 16.47 -1.83
C GLN A 442 -0.12 15.97 -0.93
N ALA A 443 -0.01 14.66 -0.69
CA ALA A 443 1.11 14.06 0.04
C ALA A 443 2.46 14.39 -0.62
N LEU A 444 2.51 14.31 -1.96
CA LEU A 444 3.70 14.68 -2.73
C LEU A 444 4.06 16.16 -2.50
N GLY A 445 3.11 17.07 -2.67
CA GLY A 445 3.33 18.52 -2.52
C GLY A 445 3.68 18.94 -1.10
N ASN A 446 2.93 18.48 -0.10
CA ASN A 446 3.15 18.79 1.31
C ASN A 446 4.49 18.25 1.81
N GLY A 447 4.84 17.02 1.42
CA GLY A 447 6.13 16.44 1.79
C GLY A 447 7.33 17.15 1.16
N LEU A 448 7.21 17.57 -0.11
CA LEU A 448 8.25 18.32 -0.80
C LEU A 448 8.52 19.65 -0.11
N MET A 449 7.43 20.37 0.22
CA MET A 449 7.53 21.65 0.90
C MET A 449 8.09 21.49 2.33
N ALA A 450 7.62 20.48 3.08
CA ALA A 450 8.15 20.19 4.40
C ALA A 450 9.67 19.95 4.39
N GLY A 451 10.21 19.19 3.42
CA GLY A 451 11.64 18.94 3.34
C GLY A 451 12.47 20.13 2.83
N LEU A 452 11.92 20.93 1.92
CA LEU A 452 12.55 22.16 1.44
C LEU A 452 12.65 23.19 2.58
N MET A 453 11.62 23.32 3.42
CA MET A 453 11.72 24.11 4.64
C MET A 453 12.76 23.54 5.61
N ALA A 454 12.74 22.21 5.86
CA ALA A 454 13.62 21.54 6.83
C ALA A 454 15.11 21.73 6.54
N THR A 455 15.52 21.52 5.30
CA THR A 455 16.95 21.38 4.93
C THR A 455 17.37 22.22 3.74
N GLY A 456 16.43 22.89 3.06
CA GLY A 456 16.68 23.58 1.79
C GLY A 456 16.90 22.64 0.61
N ARG A 457 16.70 21.32 0.78
CA ARG A 457 16.98 20.30 -0.23
C ARG A 457 15.70 19.57 -0.62
N PHE A 458 15.48 19.41 -1.92
CA PHE A 458 14.35 18.64 -2.46
C PHE A 458 14.44 17.15 -2.11
N THR A 459 15.65 16.61 -1.98
CA THR A 459 15.87 15.19 -1.65
C THR A 459 15.21 14.84 -0.32
N THR A 460 15.42 15.62 0.74
CA THR A 460 14.75 15.41 2.04
C THR A 460 13.23 15.48 1.92
N GLY A 461 12.71 16.36 1.05
CA GLY A 461 11.28 16.49 0.79
C GLY A 461 10.68 15.23 0.20
N MET A 462 11.34 14.64 -0.79
CA MET A 462 10.93 13.37 -1.39
C MET A 462 10.81 12.21 -0.38
N LYS A 463 11.65 12.17 0.66
CA LYS A 463 11.52 11.18 1.74
C LYS A 463 10.24 11.41 2.55
N ILE A 464 9.95 12.65 2.92
CA ILE A 464 8.75 13.01 3.67
C ILE A 464 7.50 12.75 2.83
N SER A 465 7.51 13.13 1.54
CA SER A 465 6.45 12.81 0.58
C SER A 465 6.20 11.31 0.50
N GLY A 466 7.26 10.51 0.35
CA GLY A 466 7.14 9.05 0.32
C GLY A 466 6.53 8.46 1.59
N MET A 467 6.87 9.00 2.78
CA MET A 467 6.26 8.56 4.03
C MET A 467 4.77 8.95 4.12
N MET A 468 4.38 10.14 3.64
CA MET A 468 2.97 10.56 3.59
C MET A 468 2.18 9.72 2.59
N ILE A 469 2.74 9.41 1.42
CA ILE A 469 2.12 8.52 0.42
C ILE A 469 1.91 7.12 1.02
N LEU A 470 2.93 6.57 1.69
CA LEU A 470 2.81 5.28 2.37
C LEU A 470 1.69 5.29 3.42
N LEU A 471 1.58 6.36 4.21
CA LEU A 471 0.50 6.53 5.17
C LEU A 471 -0.88 6.57 4.47
N ALA A 472 -1.00 7.29 3.35
CA ALA A 472 -2.22 7.32 2.54
C ALA A 472 -2.61 5.92 2.07
N MET A 473 -1.65 5.17 1.53
CA MET A 473 -1.87 3.82 1.00
C MET A 473 -2.34 2.88 2.09
N VAL A 474 -1.67 2.87 3.24
CA VAL A 474 -2.11 2.06 4.40
C VAL A 474 -3.52 2.47 4.81
N CYS A 475 -3.79 3.76 4.97
CA CYS A 475 -5.10 4.24 5.38
C CYS A 475 -6.21 3.83 4.40
N PHE A 476 -5.99 3.97 3.09
CA PHE A 476 -6.97 3.58 2.08
C PHE A 476 -7.16 2.07 2.01
N ASN A 477 -6.09 1.26 2.05
CA ASN A 477 -6.21 -0.20 1.98
C ASN A 477 -6.91 -0.80 3.21
N PHE A 478 -6.64 -0.29 4.40
CA PHE A 478 -7.26 -0.82 5.62
C PHE A 478 -8.63 -0.24 5.93
N ILE A 479 -8.85 1.04 5.59
CA ILE A 479 -10.07 1.73 6.00
C ILE A 479 -11.02 1.87 4.82
N VAL A 480 -10.59 2.36 3.66
CA VAL A 480 -11.49 2.85 2.59
C VAL A 480 -11.85 1.77 1.56
N PHE A 481 -10.88 0.95 1.15
CA PHE A 481 -11.05 -0.16 0.19
C PHE A 481 -11.75 -1.35 0.84
N THR A 482 -12.97 -1.15 1.33
CA THR A 482 -13.87 -2.24 1.73
C THR A 482 -14.69 -2.73 0.54
N PRO A 483 -15.11 -4.01 0.51
CA PRO A 483 -15.85 -4.61 -0.62
C PRO A 483 -17.04 -3.76 -1.09
N ASP A 484 -17.83 -3.24 -0.15
CA ASP A 484 -19.02 -2.40 -0.41
C ASP A 484 -18.76 -1.15 -1.26
N LEU A 485 -17.52 -0.63 -1.25
CA LEU A 485 -17.12 0.63 -1.88
C LEU A 485 -16.34 0.44 -3.18
N ILE A 486 -15.80 -0.75 -3.40
CA ILE A 486 -15.04 -1.10 -4.61
C ILE A 486 -16.00 -1.58 -5.73
N GLY A 487 -17.29 -1.76 -5.40
CA GLY A 487 -18.28 -2.27 -6.35
C GLY A 487 -18.37 -3.79 -6.37
N ILE A 488 -17.86 -4.46 -5.33
CA ILE A 488 -18.19 -5.86 -5.08
C ILE A 488 -19.62 -5.87 -4.54
N THR A 489 -20.53 -6.56 -5.22
CA THR A 489 -21.93 -6.64 -4.80
C THR A 489 -22.00 -7.29 -3.42
N THR A 490 -22.84 -6.74 -2.54
CA THR A 490 -23.10 -7.42 -1.27
C THR A 490 -23.82 -8.71 -1.58
N LEU A 491 -23.25 -9.84 -1.17
CA LEU A 491 -23.83 -11.15 -1.43
C LEU A 491 -25.28 -11.18 -0.96
N PRO A 492 -26.23 -11.55 -1.83
CA PRO A 492 -27.58 -11.81 -1.37
C PRO A 492 -27.50 -13.01 -0.42
N ALA A 493 -28.07 -12.88 0.77
CA ALA A 493 -28.11 -14.02 1.67
C ALA A 493 -29.21 -14.98 1.22
N LEU A 494 -28.89 -16.27 1.23
CA LEU A 494 -29.87 -17.35 1.11
C LEU A 494 -30.66 -17.39 2.43
N LYS A 495 -31.74 -16.61 2.50
CA LYS A 495 -32.50 -16.40 3.75
C LYS A 495 -33.74 -17.29 3.80
N PRO A 496 -34.13 -17.73 5.01
CA PRO A 496 -35.45 -18.30 5.20
C PRO A 496 -36.52 -17.24 4.93
N ALA A 497 -37.46 -17.56 4.04
CA ALA A 497 -38.56 -16.68 3.66
C ALA A 497 -39.64 -16.65 4.76
N ALA A 498 -39.80 -17.75 5.48
CA ALA A 498 -40.75 -17.91 6.57
C ALA A 498 -40.20 -18.87 7.64
N GLY A 499 -40.92 -18.96 8.77
CA GLY A 499 -40.62 -19.94 9.83
C GLY A 499 -40.80 -21.39 9.35
N THR A 500 -40.44 -22.34 10.21
CA THR A 500 -40.65 -23.76 9.95
C THR A 500 -42.13 -24.10 9.85
N PHE A 501 -42.50 -25.02 8.95
CA PHE A 501 -43.85 -25.54 8.78
C PHE A 501 -43.85 -27.08 8.80
N SER A 502 -44.97 -27.68 9.16
CA SER A 502 -45.19 -29.12 8.97
C SER A 502 -45.83 -29.34 7.59
N PRO A 503 -45.17 -30.07 6.67
CA PRO A 503 -45.67 -30.35 5.32
C PRO A 503 -46.94 -31.21 5.28
#